data_AF-A0A4R1ANL8-F1
#
_entry.id   AF-A0A4R1ANL8-F1
#
_cell.length_a   1.000
_cell.length_b   1.000
_cell.length_c   1.000
_cell.angle_alpha   90.00
_cell.angle_beta   90.00
_cell.angle_gamma   90.00
#
_symmetry.space_group_name_H-M   'P 1'
#
loop_
_entity.id
_entity.type
_entity.pdbx_description
1 polymer ?
#
loop_
_entity_poly.entity_id
_entity_poly.type
_entity_poly.pdbx_seq_one_letter_code
_entity_poly.pdbx_strand_id
1 'polypeptide(L)'
;MDLERPMTLAVPVREDEHGVMTLSVCRRPDGTRVGLAFSDAARLRAAMGPGQRHVSLGLSALRSMLGAIGVHVVQVDPGVVARPAGARRAAS
;
A
#
# COMPACT_ATOMS: atom_id res chain seq x y z
N MET A 1 -8.77 -3.74 -28.66
CA MET A 1 -8.41 -3.95 -27.25
C MET A 1 -7.58 -2.75 -26.85
N ASP A 2 -8.21 -1.73 -26.28
CA ASP A 2 -7.47 -0.69 -25.56
C ASP A 2 -6.81 -1.38 -24.37
N LEU A 3 -5.51 -1.68 -24.49
CA LEU A 3 -4.68 -1.96 -23.33
C LEU A 3 -4.62 -0.64 -22.57
N GLU A 4 -5.61 -0.42 -21.69
CA GLU A 4 -5.63 0.72 -20.79
C GLU A 4 -4.20 0.89 -20.26
N ARG A 5 -3.55 2.02 -20.57
CA ARG A 5 -2.19 2.26 -20.11
C ARG A 5 -2.21 1.99 -18.61
N PRO A 6 -1.51 0.96 -18.13
CA PRO A 6 -1.67 0.57 -16.74
C PRO A 6 -1.14 1.74 -15.92
N MET A 7 -2.03 2.38 -15.18
CA MET A 7 -1.66 3.40 -14.22
C MET A 7 -0.83 2.69 -13.16
N THR A 8 0.50 2.76 -13.32
CA THR A 8 1.46 2.20 -12.40
C THR A 8 1.49 3.07 -11.15
N LEU A 9 1.21 2.45 -10.02
CA LEU A 9 1.17 3.10 -8.72
C LEU A 9 2.39 2.65 -7.90
N ALA A 10 2.89 3.56 -7.07
CA ALA A 10 3.77 3.20 -5.97
C ALA A 10 2.93 2.67 -4.81
N VAL A 11 3.03 1.37 -4.54
CA VAL A 11 2.22 0.69 -3.51
C VAL A 11 3.11 0.36 -2.31
N PRO A 12 2.78 0.85 -1.10
CA PRO A 12 3.57 0.61 0.09
C PRO A 12 3.51 -0.86 0.51
N VAL A 13 4.67 -1.41 0.85
CA VAL A 13 4.82 -2.78 1.36
C VAL A 13 5.54 -2.76 2.69
N ARG A 14 5.27 -3.78 3.51
CA ARG A 14 6.10 -4.13 4.66
C ARG A 14 6.99 -5.29 4.25
N GLU A 15 8.25 -5.19 4.64
CA GLU A 15 9.26 -6.22 4.51
C GLU A 15 9.51 -6.79 5.90
N ASP A 16 9.50 -8.12 6.04
CA ASP A 16 9.92 -8.79 7.27
C ASP A 16 11.42 -9.14 7.25
N GLU A 17 11.92 -9.72 8.34
CA GLU A 17 13.34 -10.09 8.49
C GLU A 17 13.80 -11.16 7.47
N HIS A 18 12.87 -11.86 6.81
CA HIS A 18 13.14 -12.87 5.78
C HIS A 18 12.98 -12.32 4.35
N GLY A 19 12.69 -11.02 4.19
CA GLY A 19 12.48 -10.40 2.89
C GLY A 19 11.10 -10.65 2.29
N VAL A 20 10.12 -11.11 3.07
CA VAL A 20 8.75 -11.31 2.59
C VAL A 20 8.05 -9.96 2.47
N MET A 21 7.58 -9.64 1.26
CA MET A 21 6.80 -8.43 0.99
C MET A 21 5.31 -8.66 1.26
N THR A 22 4.73 -7.83 2.10
CA THR A 22 3.29 -7.80 2.34
C THR A 22 2.71 -6.43 1.96
N LEU A 23 1.64 -6.40 1.16
CA LEU A 23 0.91 -5.17 0.86
C LEU A 23 0.45 -4.48 2.16
N SER A 24 0.65 -3.17 2.25
CA SER A 24 0.21 -2.41 3.41
C SER A 24 -1.26 -2.03 3.26
N VAL A 25 -2.07 -2.43 4.23
CA VAL A 25 -3.45 -1.97 4.40
C VAL A 25 -3.55 -1.11 5.65
N CYS A 26 -4.37 -0.08 5.61
CA CYS A 26 -4.68 0.72 6.78
C CYS A 26 -6.16 0.62 7.12
N ARG A 27 -6.51 1.06 8.33
CA ARG A 27 -7.90 1.22 8.74
C ARG A 27 -8.23 2.71 8.80
N ARG A 28 -9.38 3.05 8.25
CA ARG A 28 -9.99 4.37 8.45
C ARG A 28 -10.58 4.46 9.87
N PRO A 29 -10.91 5.67 10.36
CA PRO A 29 -11.53 5.87 11.67
C PRO A 29 -12.84 5.09 11.86
N ASP A 30 -13.57 4.82 10.78
CA ASP A 30 -14.79 3.99 10.76
C ASP A 30 -14.51 2.48 10.83
N GLY A 31 -13.24 2.07 10.94
CA GLY A 31 -12.82 0.67 10.98
C GLY A 31 -12.63 0.00 9.62
N THR A 32 -13.01 0.67 8.52
CA THR A 32 -12.91 0.14 7.15
C THR A 32 -11.47 -0.12 6.77
N ARG A 33 -11.17 -1.34 6.29
CA ARG A 33 -9.86 -1.69 5.72
C ARG A 33 -9.74 -1.12 4.32
N VAL A 34 -8.66 -0.41 4.06
CA VAL A 34 -8.36 0.18 2.75
C VAL A 34 -6.93 -0.14 2.34
N GLY A 35 -6.75 -0.42 1.05
CA GLY A 35 -5.44 -0.46 0.43
C GLY A 35 -4.94 0.96 0.16
N LEU A 36 -3.63 1.15 0.26
CA LEU A 36 -2.98 2.41 -0.06
C LEU A 36 -2.23 2.32 -1.38
N ALA A 37 -2.25 3.40 -2.15
CA ALA A 37 -1.45 3.55 -3.33
C ALA A 37 -1.11 5.04 -3.55
N PHE A 38 -0.06 5.29 -4.32
CA PHE A 38 0.37 6.64 -4.66
C PHE A 38 0.63 6.71 -6.16
N SER A 39 0.35 7.86 -6.77
CA SER A 39 0.62 8.07 -8.20
C SER A 39 2.12 8.01 -8.52
N ASP A 40 2.96 8.30 -7.53
CA ASP A 40 4.41 8.26 -7.65
C ASP A 40 5.09 8.01 -6.30
N ALA A 41 6.37 7.65 -6.35
CA ALA A 41 7.16 7.35 -5.16
C ALA A 41 7.47 8.59 -4.29
N ALA A 42 7.45 9.81 -4.86
CA ALA A 42 7.73 11.02 -4.08
C ALA A 42 6.55 11.35 -3.14
N ARG A 43 5.31 11.21 -3.61
CA ARG A 43 4.11 11.33 -2.78
C ARG A 43 4.07 10.29 -1.66
N LEU A 44 4.44 9.05 -1.96
CA LEU A 44 4.55 7.99 -0.95
C LEU A 44 5.56 8.36 0.15
N ARG A 45 6.75 8.82 -0.24
CA ARG A 45 7.79 9.24 0.72
C ARG A 45 7.38 10.46 1.54
N ALA A 46 6.66 11.41 0.93
CA ALA A 46 6.12 12.56 1.64
C ALA A 46 5.09 12.14 2.71
N ALA A 47 4.22 11.18 2.40
CA ALA A 47 3.16 10.74 3.31
C ALA A 47 3.64 9.75 4.39
N MET A 48 4.62 8.88 4.08
CA MET A 48 5.02 7.76 4.96
C MET A 48 6.47 7.81 5.44
N GLY A 49 7.26 8.76 4.92
CA GLY A 49 8.69 8.92 5.20
C GLY A 49 9.60 8.21 4.18
N PRO A 50 10.89 8.60 4.13
CA PRO A 50 11.82 8.15 3.09
C PRO A 50 12.20 6.66 3.17
N GLY A 51 12.05 6.03 4.35
CA GLY A 51 12.37 4.61 4.57
C GLY A 51 11.25 3.65 4.17
N GLN A 52 10.08 4.15 3.74
CA GLN A 52 8.96 3.30 3.35
C GLN A 52 9.30 2.53 2.06
N ARG A 53 9.30 1.20 2.13
CA ARG A 53 9.42 0.30 0.97
C ARG A 53 8.16 0.37 0.11
N HIS A 54 8.33 0.24 -1.20
CA HIS A 54 7.24 0.21 -2.15
C HIS A 54 7.54 -0.68 -3.36
N VAL A 55 6.49 -1.13 -4.03
CA VAL A 55 6.56 -1.82 -5.31
C VAL A 55 5.75 -1.05 -6.35
N SER A 56 6.11 -1.20 -7.62
CA SER A 56 5.33 -0.67 -8.75
C SER A 56 4.25 -1.67 -9.13
N LEU A 57 2.97 -1.28 -9.06
CA LEU A 57 1.86 -2.17 -9.37
C LEU A 57 0.75 -1.44 -10.12
N GLY A 58 0.14 -2.10 -11.11
CA GLY A 58 -1.04 -1.57 -11.77
C GLY A 58 -2.25 -1.58 -10.85
N LEU A 59 -3.13 -0.58 -10.97
CA LEU A 59 -4.34 -0.48 -10.13
C LEU A 59 -5.23 -1.73 -10.18
N SER A 60 -5.38 -2.35 -11.36
CA SER A 60 -6.18 -3.58 -11.54
C SER A 60 -5.58 -4.76 -10.77
N ALA A 61 -4.26 -4.95 -10.85
CA ALA A 61 -3.55 -5.98 -10.10
C ALA A 61 -3.67 -5.75 -8.58
N LEU A 62 -3.49 -4.51 -8.13
CA LEU A 62 -3.67 -4.14 -6.72
C LEU A 62 -5.09 -4.49 -6.22
N ARG A 63 -6.13 -4.08 -6.96
CA ARG A 63 -7.52 -4.40 -6.63
C ARG A 63 -7.77 -5.89 -6.56
N SER A 64 -7.22 -6.67 -7.49
CA SER A 64 -7.35 -8.13 -7.48
C SER A 64 -6.73 -8.75 -6.23
N MET A 65 -5.51 -8.33 -5.88
CA MET A 65 -4.79 -8.84 -4.70
C MET A 65 -5.50 -8.48 -3.40
N LEU A 66 -5.97 -7.23 -3.27
CA LEU A 66 -6.72 -6.76 -2.10
C LEU A 66 -8.11 -7.41 -1.99
N GLY A 67 -8.78 -7.63 -3.13
CA GLY A 67 -10.07 -8.30 -3.20
C GLY A 67 -10.01 -9.72 -2.63
N ALA A 68 -8.92 -10.44 -2.87
CA ALA A 68 -8.71 -11.79 -2.33
C ALA A 68 -8.69 -11.85 -0.79
N ILE A 69 -8.42 -10.73 -0.11
CA ILE A 69 -8.44 -10.61 1.36
C ILE A 69 -9.61 -9.77 1.90
N GLY A 70 -10.62 -9.51 1.06
CA GLY A 70 -11.82 -8.75 1.44
C GLY A 70 -11.60 -7.24 1.61
N VAL A 71 -10.59 -6.67 0.92
CA VAL A 71 -10.34 -5.23 0.89
C VAL A 71 -10.72 -4.69 -0.49
N HIS A 72 -11.78 -3.89 -0.55
CA HIS A 72 -12.37 -3.44 -1.82
C HIS A 72 -12.15 -1.95 -2.11
N VAL A 73 -11.63 -1.20 -1.14
CA VAL A 73 -11.37 0.23 -1.27
C VAL A 73 -9.87 0.46 -1.39
N VAL A 74 -9.45 1.18 -2.43
CA VAL A 74 -8.08 1.67 -2.61
C VAL A 74 -8.12 3.18 -2.49
N GLN A 75 -7.26 3.73 -1.63
CA GLN A 75 -7.06 5.16 -1.50
C GLN A 75 -5.75 5.55 -2.21
N VAL A 76 -5.89 6.39 -3.23
CA VAL A 76 -4.76 6.93 -4.01
C VAL A 76 -4.40 8.31 -3.48
N ASP A 77 -3.10 8.54 -3.26
CA ASP A 77 -2.52 9.79 -2.76
C ASP A 77 -3.18 10.32 -1.47
N PRO A 78 -3.29 9.50 -0.40
CA PRO A 78 -3.69 10.01 0.89
C PRO A 78 -2.71 11.11 1.37
N GLY A 79 -3.24 12.26 1.79
CA GLY A 79 -2.41 13.40 2.23
C GLY A 79 -1.54 13.09 3.46
N VAL A 80 -2.08 12.38 4.46
CA VAL A 80 -1.32 11.87 5.62
C VAL A 80 -1.80 10.46 5.93
N VAL A 81 -0.85 9.54 6.09
CA VAL A 81 -1.11 8.18 6.55
C VAL A 81 -0.59 8.07 7.97
N ALA A 82 -1.46 7.73 8.92
CA ALA A 82 -1.02 7.44 10.28
C ALA A 82 0.02 6.31 10.21
N ARG A 83 1.25 6.61 10.63
CA ARG A 83 2.31 5.61 10.69
C ARG A 83 1.86 4.53 11.65
N PRO A 84 1.77 3.25 11.25
CA PRO A 84 1.56 2.20 12.22
C PRO A 84 2.70 2.29 13.23
N ALA A 85 2.36 2.34 14.53
CA ALA A 85 3.35 2.26 15.60
C ALA A 85 4.26 1.08 15.26
N GLY A 86 5.56 1.38 15.09
CA GLY A 86 6.51 0.49 14.41
C GLY A 86 6.29 -0.95 14.85
N ALA A 87 6.13 -1.84 13.89
CA ALA A 87 5.93 -3.26 14.14
C ALA A 87 6.91 -3.67 15.24
N ARG A 88 6.37 -3.96 16.43
CA ARG A 88 7.16 -4.62 17.46
C ARG A 88 7.69 -5.86 16.77
N ARG A 89 9.03 -6.02 16.71
CA ARG A 89 9.70 -7.20 16.18
C ARG A 89 8.85 -8.40 16.56
N ALA A 90 8.29 -9.07 15.56
CA ALA A 90 7.60 -10.32 15.80
C ALA A 90 8.72 -11.28 16.23
N ALA A 91 8.92 -11.38 17.54
CA ALA A 91 9.76 -12.40 18.12
C ALA A 91 9.14 -13.74 17.73
N SER A 92 9.91 -14.57 17.08
CA SER A 92 9.70 -16.01 16.98
C SER A 92 11.06 -16.67 17.15
#